data_AF-A0A0D1D7C6-F1
#
_entry.id   AF-A0A0D1D7C6-F1
#
_cell.length_a   1.000
_cell.length_b   1.000
_cell.length_c   1.000
_cell.angle_alpha   90.00
_cell.angle_beta   90.00
_cell.angle_gamma   90.00
#
_symmetry.space_group_name_H-M   'P 1'
#
loop_
_entity.id
_entity.type
_entity.pdbx_description
1 polymer ?
#
loop_
_entity_poly.entity_id
_entity_poly.type
_entity_poly.pdbx_seq_one_letter_code
_entity_poly.pdbx_strand_id
1 'polypeptide(L)'
;MVRVLLVTLGFSLLPVPVLADPLDDATYIVELNSTAVEMTLKADTVVMGIQRSVARHLEDLGATIADPGRFRTELFGDLPDRLRADTGRAAIRAYVAVFDADELGRIADYYRTPEIRSLIAAGIPIRPDLLDEDVAQLLESRAPDLMKYIAPAIEENVAEAMARLTMERLATIISMPDVVSFDREERRAEVVEALRSIE
;
A
#
# COMPACT_ATOMS: atom_id res chain seq x y z
N MET A 1 60.11 37.37 19.49
CA MET A 1 59.50 36.65 18.34
C MET A 1 59.13 35.25 18.80
N VAL A 2 57.85 35.03 19.12
CA VAL A 2 57.33 33.75 19.65
C VAL A 2 56.83 32.92 18.47
N ARG A 3 57.41 31.74 18.25
CA ARG A 3 56.90 30.74 17.30
C ARG A 3 55.75 29.99 17.98
N VAL A 4 54.53 30.21 17.49
CA VAL A 4 53.35 29.43 17.84
C VAL A 4 53.46 28.07 17.14
N LEU A 5 53.60 27.01 17.93
CA LEU A 5 53.54 25.62 17.47
C LEU A 5 52.05 25.24 17.39
N LEU A 6 51.50 25.18 16.18
CA LEU A 6 50.16 24.65 15.94
C LEU A 6 50.20 23.12 16.05
N VAL A 7 49.74 22.60 17.18
CA VAL A 7 49.43 21.17 17.34
C VAL A 7 48.05 20.95 16.74
N THR A 8 48.03 20.51 15.48
CA THR A 8 46.82 20.04 14.81
C THR A 8 46.44 18.69 15.41
N LEU A 9 45.53 18.71 16.39
CA LEU A 9 44.83 17.51 16.84
C LEU A 9 44.01 16.97 15.67
N GLY A 10 44.53 15.92 15.03
CA GLY A 10 43.78 15.09 14.10
C GLY A 10 42.67 14.39 14.88
N PHE A 11 41.47 14.97 14.86
CA PHE A 11 40.25 14.23 15.15
C PHE A 11 40.07 13.20 14.04
N SER A 12 40.53 11.97 14.30
CA SER A 12 40.05 10.80 13.58
C SER A 12 38.54 10.75 13.76
N LEU A 13 37.80 11.04 12.68
CA LEU A 13 36.38 10.73 12.56
C LEU A 13 36.24 9.20 12.62
N LEU A 14 36.24 8.65 13.84
CA LEU A 14 35.67 7.33 14.06
C LEU A 14 34.20 7.44 13.63
N PRO A 15 33.71 6.55 12.74
CA PRO A 15 32.29 6.49 12.46
C PRO A 15 31.60 6.22 13.81
N VAL A 16 30.89 7.21 14.32
CA VAL A 16 29.99 7.01 15.44
C VAL A 16 29.02 5.93 14.98
N PRO A 17 28.89 4.79 15.69
CA PRO A 17 27.85 3.84 15.35
C PRO A 17 26.54 4.62 15.45
N VAL A 18 25.88 4.80 14.30
CA VAL A 18 24.52 5.31 14.27
C VAL A 18 23.74 4.30 15.10
N LEU A 19 23.33 4.69 16.30
CA LEU A 19 22.45 3.87 17.11
C LEU A 19 21.24 3.57 16.24
N ALA A 20 20.94 2.29 16.02
CA ALA A 20 19.76 1.87 15.28
C ALA A 20 18.55 2.57 15.91
N ASP A 21 17.82 3.34 15.11
CA ASP A 21 16.53 3.88 15.50
C ASP A 21 15.48 2.91 14.95
N PRO A 22 14.86 2.07 15.80
CA PRO A 22 13.94 1.03 15.34
C PRO A 22 12.76 1.59 14.57
N LEU A 23 12.34 2.83 14.85
CA LEU A 23 11.23 3.46 14.14
C LEU A 23 11.66 3.91 12.74
N ASP A 24 12.83 4.52 12.62
CA ASP A 24 13.38 4.92 11.33
C ASP A 24 13.71 3.70 10.46
N ASP A 25 14.29 2.65 11.05
CA ASP A 25 14.58 1.40 10.35
C ASP A 25 13.29 0.70 9.89
N ALA A 26 12.28 0.58 10.77
CA ALA A 26 10.98 0.02 10.38
C ALA A 26 10.28 0.87 9.30
N THR A 27 10.35 2.19 9.39
CA THR A 27 9.78 3.10 8.38
C THR A 27 10.48 2.91 7.04
N TYR A 28 11.81 2.91 7.03
CA TYR A 28 12.64 2.66 5.86
C TYR A 28 12.34 1.31 5.22
N ILE A 29 12.25 0.25 6.02
CA ILE A 29 11.88 -1.09 5.54
C ILE A 29 10.48 -1.05 4.92
N VAL A 30 9.47 -0.46 5.57
CA VAL A 30 8.10 -0.43 5.02
C VAL A 30 7.99 0.41 3.75
N GLU A 31 8.76 1.49 3.62
CA GLU A 31 8.79 2.32 2.41
C GLU A 31 9.43 1.60 1.22
N LEU A 32 10.44 0.75 1.46
CA LEU A 32 11.19 0.06 0.41
C LEU A 32 10.72 -1.37 0.15
N ASN A 33 10.21 -2.03 1.18
CA ASN A 33 9.84 -3.43 1.12
C ASN A 33 8.49 -3.54 0.43
N SER A 34 8.52 -4.25 -0.69
CA SER A 34 7.35 -4.70 -1.42
C SER A 34 6.41 -5.59 -0.63
N THR A 35 6.62 -5.87 0.66
CA THR A 35 5.57 -6.43 1.54
C THR A 35 4.44 -5.41 1.75
N ALA A 36 4.75 -4.11 1.84
CA ALA A 36 3.74 -3.05 1.72
C ALA A 36 3.12 -3.05 0.31
N VAL A 37 3.89 -3.40 -0.73
CA VAL A 37 3.38 -3.59 -2.10
C VAL A 37 2.51 -4.85 -2.20
N GLU A 38 2.82 -5.98 -1.56
CA GLU A 38 2.01 -7.22 -1.56
C GLU A 38 0.74 -7.05 -0.76
N MET A 39 0.79 -6.30 0.34
CA MET A 39 -0.38 -5.96 1.15
C MET A 39 -1.23 -4.87 0.46
N THR A 40 -0.60 -3.90 -0.20
CA THR A 40 -1.28 -2.97 -1.13
C THR A 40 -1.82 -3.73 -2.35
N LEU A 41 -1.17 -4.79 -2.82
CA LEU A 41 -1.65 -5.65 -3.92
C LEU A 41 -2.85 -6.48 -3.47
N LYS A 42 -2.92 -6.94 -2.21
CA LYS A 42 -4.13 -7.59 -1.67
C LYS A 42 -5.28 -6.60 -1.55
N ALA A 43 -5.01 -5.41 -1.07
CA ALA A 43 -5.93 -4.27 -1.06
C ALA A 43 -6.44 -3.92 -2.47
N ASP A 44 -5.53 -3.73 -3.43
CA ASP A 44 -5.83 -3.51 -4.85
C ASP A 44 -6.55 -4.71 -5.45
N THR A 45 -6.28 -5.94 -5.01
CA THR A 45 -7.01 -7.14 -5.45
C THR A 45 -8.47 -7.08 -5.02
N VAL A 46 -8.75 -6.60 -3.80
CA VAL A 46 -10.13 -6.38 -3.33
C VAL A 46 -10.80 -5.27 -4.15
N VAL A 47 -10.14 -4.12 -4.31
CA VAL A 47 -10.65 -2.97 -5.09
C VAL A 47 -10.91 -3.38 -6.55
N MET A 48 -9.95 -4.05 -7.19
CA MET A 48 -10.09 -4.58 -8.55
C MET A 48 -11.15 -5.68 -8.64
N GLY A 49 -11.32 -6.48 -7.59
CA GLY A 49 -12.35 -7.51 -7.50
C GLY A 49 -13.75 -6.91 -7.50
N ILE A 50 -13.97 -5.89 -6.67
CA ILE A 50 -15.21 -5.11 -6.63
C ILE A 50 -15.44 -4.43 -7.98
N GLN A 51 -14.42 -3.73 -8.52
CA GLN A 51 -14.54 -3.05 -9.82
C GLN A 51 -14.92 -4.03 -10.94
N ARG A 52 -14.27 -5.19 -11.02
CA ARG A 52 -14.59 -6.24 -12.00
C ARG A 52 -16.00 -6.80 -11.81
N SER A 53 -16.41 -6.98 -10.56
CA SER A 53 -17.77 -7.45 -10.25
C SER A 53 -18.80 -6.43 -10.74
N VAL A 54 -18.66 -5.16 -10.37
CA VAL A 54 -19.59 -4.09 -10.79
C VAL A 54 -19.59 -3.94 -12.31
N ALA A 55 -18.42 -3.94 -12.95
CA ALA A 55 -18.29 -3.86 -14.41
C ALA A 55 -19.09 -4.97 -15.11
N ARG A 56 -18.97 -6.23 -14.65
CA ARG A 56 -19.72 -7.35 -15.22
C ARG A 56 -21.24 -7.18 -15.07
N HIS A 57 -21.71 -6.73 -13.90
CA HIS A 57 -23.14 -6.49 -13.70
C HIS A 57 -23.65 -5.33 -14.56
N LEU A 58 -22.83 -4.30 -14.80
CA LEU A 58 -23.16 -3.22 -15.73
C LEU A 58 -23.26 -3.74 -17.17
N GLU A 59 -22.34 -4.59 -17.60
CA GLU A 59 -22.40 -5.26 -18.92
C GLU A 59 -23.68 -6.08 -19.08
N ASP A 60 -24.07 -6.86 -18.06
CA ASP A 60 -25.32 -7.63 -18.05
C ASP A 60 -26.57 -6.74 -18.15
N LEU A 61 -26.46 -5.46 -17.75
CA LEU A 61 -27.53 -4.45 -17.85
C LEU A 61 -27.52 -3.67 -19.17
N GLY A 62 -26.58 -3.95 -20.08
CA GLY A 62 -26.41 -3.23 -21.35
C GLY A 62 -25.64 -1.91 -21.18
N ALA A 63 -24.78 -1.82 -20.17
CA ALA A 63 -23.92 -0.68 -19.92
C ALA A 63 -22.44 -1.03 -20.10
N THR A 64 -21.63 -0.02 -20.42
CA THR A 64 -20.18 -0.12 -20.52
C THR A 64 -19.53 1.00 -19.70
N ILE A 65 -18.33 0.75 -19.17
CA ILE A 65 -17.56 1.78 -18.47
C ILE A 65 -16.82 2.61 -19.53
N ALA A 66 -17.27 3.85 -19.74
CA ALA A 66 -16.72 4.76 -20.74
C ALA A 66 -15.36 5.35 -20.30
N ASP A 67 -15.23 5.67 -19.00
CA ASP A 67 -13.99 6.14 -18.39
C ASP A 67 -13.65 5.28 -17.16
N PRO A 68 -12.79 4.24 -17.31
CA PRO A 68 -12.40 3.38 -16.20
C PRO A 68 -11.67 4.11 -15.06
N GLY A 69 -10.93 5.18 -15.38
CA GLY A 69 -10.17 5.95 -14.40
C GLY A 69 -11.12 6.75 -13.53
N ARG A 70 -12.03 7.50 -14.15
CA ARG A 70 -13.06 8.26 -13.44
C ARG A 70 -14.05 7.36 -12.73
N PHE A 71 -14.46 6.24 -13.34
CA PHE A 71 -15.34 5.27 -12.68
C PHE A 71 -14.71 4.76 -11.38
N ARG A 72 -13.42 4.40 -11.40
CA ARG A 72 -12.69 3.99 -10.19
C ARG A 72 -12.64 5.11 -9.14
N THR A 73 -12.37 6.35 -9.56
CA THR A 73 -12.36 7.52 -8.67
C THR A 73 -13.72 7.78 -8.05
N GLU A 74 -14.81 7.67 -8.82
CA GLU A 74 -16.15 7.85 -8.27
C GLU A 74 -16.57 6.69 -7.36
N LEU A 75 -16.15 5.46 -7.69
CA LEU A 75 -16.51 4.27 -6.93
C LEU A 75 -15.79 4.18 -5.58
N PHE A 76 -14.49 4.53 -5.55
CA PHE A 76 -13.64 4.34 -4.38
C PHE A 76 -13.09 5.62 -3.77
N GLY A 77 -13.17 6.76 -4.47
CA GLY A 77 -12.64 8.03 -3.98
C GLY A 77 -11.16 7.94 -3.63
N ASP A 78 -10.82 8.36 -2.41
CA ASP A 78 -9.49 8.36 -1.83
C ASP A 78 -9.11 7.03 -1.14
N LEU A 79 -9.99 6.03 -1.20
CA LEU A 79 -9.77 4.74 -0.52
C LEU A 79 -8.42 4.10 -0.84
N PRO A 80 -7.94 4.02 -2.10
CA PRO A 80 -6.65 3.39 -2.37
C PRO A 80 -5.48 4.07 -1.63
N ASP A 81 -5.53 5.40 -1.52
CA ASP A 81 -4.49 6.18 -0.85
C ASP A 81 -4.59 6.06 0.67
N ARG A 82 -5.82 6.08 1.21
CA ARG A 82 -6.08 5.82 2.63
C ARG A 82 -5.63 4.42 3.04
N LEU A 83 -6.01 3.41 2.27
CA LEU A 83 -5.67 2.01 2.49
C LEU A 83 -4.15 1.82 2.47
N ARG A 84 -3.44 2.47 1.54
CA ARG A 84 -1.97 2.48 1.52
C ARG A 84 -1.39 3.13 2.79
N ALA A 85 -1.91 4.29 3.19
CA ALA A 85 -1.41 5.02 4.35
C ALA A 85 -1.67 4.29 5.68
N ASP A 86 -2.88 3.76 5.88
CA ASP A 86 -3.28 3.03 7.09
C ASP A 86 -2.57 1.69 7.21
N THR A 87 -2.49 0.94 6.10
CA THR A 87 -1.75 -0.32 6.06
C THR A 87 -0.26 -0.08 6.27
N GLY A 88 0.32 0.97 5.70
CA GLY A 88 1.71 1.36 5.93
C GLY A 88 1.98 1.68 7.40
N ARG A 89 1.12 2.47 8.04
CA ARG A 89 1.21 2.74 9.49
C ARG A 89 1.08 1.48 10.33
N ALA A 90 0.17 0.58 9.97
CA ALA A 90 0.01 -0.70 10.66
C ALA A 90 1.25 -1.58 10.49
N ALA A 91 1.85 -1.60 9.30
CA ALA A 91 3.09 -2.32 9.03
C ALA A 91 4.25 -1.77 9.85
N ILE A 92 4.46 -0.46 9.91
CA ILE A 92 5.54 0.14 10.74
C ILE A 92 5.39 -0.31 12.20
N ARG A 93 4.18 -0.21 12.76
CA ARG A 93 3.91 -0.69 14.12
C ARG A 93 4.16 -2.19 14.28
N ALA A 94 3.81 -2.99 13.29
CA ALA A 94 4.05 -4.43 13.30
C ALA A 94 5.54 -4.74 13.34
N TYR A 95 6.35 -4.09 12.51
CA TYR A 95 7.80 -4.28 12.49
C TYR A 95 8.43 -3.91 13.84
N VAL A 96 8.08 -2.76 14.41
CA VAL A 96 8.58 -2.33 15.74
C VAL A 96 8.10 -3.26 16.87
N ALA A 97 6.93 -3.89 16.75
CA ALA A 97 6.40 -4.78 17.77
C ALA A 97 6.97 -6.21 17.70
N VAL A 98 7.37 -6.66 16.51
CA VAL A 98 7.74 -8.06 16.25
C VAL A 98 9.25 -8.27 16.24
N PHE A 99 10.01 -7.27 15.80
CA PHE A 99 11.47 -7.33 15.71
C PHE A 99 12.11 -6.47 16.78
N ASP A 100 13.24 -6.93 17.31
CA ASP A 100 14.09 -6.07 18.13
C ASP A 100 14.91 -5.07 17.28
N ALA A 101 15.60 -4.15 17.95
CA ALA A 101 16.36 -3.10 17.29
C ALA A 101 17.49 -3.64 16.39
N ASP A 102 18.15 -4.73 16.80
CA ASP A 102 19.26 -5.32 16.05
C ASP A 102 18.75 -6.12 14.84
N GLU A 103 17.61 -6.80 14.98
CA GLU A 103 16.87 -7.42 13.88
C GLU A 103 16.43 -6.37 12.84
N LEU A 104 15.82 -5.26 13.27
CA LEU A 104 15.41 -4.17 12.37
C LEU A 104 16.59 -3.52 11.67
N GLY A 105 17.67 -3.23 12.40
CA GLY A 105 18.89 -2.68 11.83
C GLY A 105 19.47 -3.60 10.74
N ARG A 106 19.53 -4.91 10.99
CA ARG A 106 20.00 -5.89 10.00
C ARG A 106 19.13 -5.93 8.74
N ILE A 107 17.81 -5.94 8.90
CA ILE A 107 16.89 -5.92 7.76
C ILE A 107 17.08 -4.60 6.99
N ALA A 108 17.10 -3.46 7.67
CA ALA A 108 17.25 -2.15 7.04
C ALA A 108 18.59 -2.01 6.31
N ASP A 109 19.69 -2.49 6.89
CA ASP A 109 21.02 -2.51 6.26
C ASP A 109 21.06 -3.37 5.01
N TYR A 110 20.34 -4.50 5.01
CA TYR A 110 20.16 -5.31 3.82
C TYR A 110 19.47 -4.52 2.70
N TYR A 111 18.39 -3.80 3.00
CA TYR A 111 17.71 -2.92 2.04
C TYR A 111 18.58 -1.73 1.57
N ARG A 112 19.58 -1.33 2.36
CA ARG A 112 20.57 -0.29 2.00
C ARG A 112 21.69 -0.79 1.09
N THR A 113 21.81 -2.09 0.84
CA THR A 113 22.84 -2.62 -0.07
C THR A 113 22.71 -2.02 -1.48
N PRO A 114 23.83 -1.74 -2.18
CA PRO A 114 23.80 -1.21 -3.55
C PRO A 114 22.99 -2.07 -4.53
N GLU A 115 23.03 -3.39 -4.35
CA GLU A 115 22.35 -4.39 -5.15
C GLU A 115 20.84 -4.23 -5.01
N ILE A 116 20.34 -4.23 -3.76
CA ILE A 116 18.91 -4.09 -3.48
C ILE A 116 18.40 -2.71 -3.90
N ARG A 117 19.16 -1.64 -3.64
CA ARG A 117 18.78 -0.29 -4.11
C ARG A 117 18.69 -0.20 -5.63
N SER A 118 19.56 -0.93 -6.35
CA SER A 118 19.53 -0.98 -7.82
C SER A 118 18.29 -1.72 -8.34
N LEU A 119 17.88 -2.81 -7.66
CA LEU A 119 16.63 -3.53 -7.98
C LEU A 119 15.39 -2.66 -7.73
N ILE A 120 15.34 -1.97 -6.59
CA ILE A 120 14.25 -1.04 -6.26
C ILE A 120 14.19 0.12 -7.27
N ALA A 121 15.33 0.70 -7.63
CA ALA A 121 15.40 1.77 -8.63
C ALA A 121 14.97 1.31 -10.03
N ALA A 122 15.14 0.02 -10.35
CA ALA A 122 14.64 -0.60 -11.57
C ALA A 122 13.15 -0.98 -11.50
N GLY A 123 12.46 -0.72 -10.39
CA GLY A 123 11.06 -1.09 -10.17
C GLY A 123 10.84 -2.59 -10.01
N ILE A 124 11.89 -3.36 -9.69
CA ILE A 124 11.81 -4.80 -9.49
C ILE A 124 11.41 -5.04 -8.02
N PRO A 125 10.29 -5.73 -7.75
CA PRO A 125 9.88 -6.03 -6.39
C PRO A 125 10.90 -6.97 -5.74
N ILE A 126 11.23 -6.70 -4.48
CA ILE A 126 12.12 -7.56 -3.69
C ILE A 126 11.31 -8.77 -3.23
N ARG A 127 11.60 -9.91 -3.85
CA ARG A 127 10.97 -11.19 -3.52
C ARG A 127 11.80 -11.94 -2.48
N PRO A 128 11.20 -12.87 -1.71
CA PRO A 128 11.92 -13.66 -0.73
C PRO A 128 13.15 -14.40 -1.30
N ASP A 129 13.11 -14.85 -2.55
CA ASP A 129 14.22 -15.52 -3.24
C ASP A 129 15.39 -14.59 -3.62
N LEU A 130 15.19 -13.27 -3.53
CA LEU A 130 16.23 -12.27 -3.74
C LEU A 130 16.82 -11.75 -2.44
N LEU A 131 16.29 -12.17 -1.28
CA LEU A 131 16.80 -11.80 0.04
C LEU A 131 18.04 -12.66 0.39
N ASP A 132 18.91 -12.11 1.23
CA ASP A 132 19.90 -12.92 1.93
C ASP A 132 19.19 -13.97 2.79
N GLU A 133 19.74 -15.19 2.86
CA GLU A 133 19.08 -16.34 3.50
C GLU A 133 18.71 -16.06 4.97
N ASP A 134 19.56 -15.34 5.70
CA ASP A 134 19.30 -15.00 7.10
C ASP A 134 18.17 -13.97 7.23
N VAL A 135 18.12 -12.98 6.34
CA VAL A 135 17.05 -11.96 6.31
C VAL A 135 15.73 -12.58 5.85
N ALA A 136 15.77 -13.46 4.84
CA ALA A 136 14.62 -14.20 4.35
C ALA A 136 13.99 -15.05 5.47
N GLN A 137 14.81 -15.85 6.14
CA GLN A 137 14.37 -16.73 7.23
C GLN A 137 13.82 -15.93 8.41
N LEU A 138 14.45 -14.79 8.74
CA LEU A 138 13.98 -13.89 9.78
C LEU A 138 12.58 -13.34 9.45
N LEU A 139 12.38 -12.81 8.25
CA LEU A 139 11.07 -12.29 7.81
C LEU A 139 10.00 -13.39 7.73
N GLU A 140 10.33 -14.56 7.17
CA GLU A 140 9.40 -15.68 7.04
C GLU A 140 8.95 -16.22 8.40
N SER A 141 9.87 -16.37 9.35
CA SER A 141 9.56 -16.86 10.70
C SER A 141 8.63 -15.93 11.48
N ARG A 142 8.67 -14.62 11.17
CA ARG A 142 7.89 -13.57 11.83
C ARG A 142 6.65 -13.13 11.04
N ALA A 143 6.49 -13.60 9.81
CA ALA A 143 5.36 -13.24 8.96
C ALA A 143 3.98 -13.46 9.61
N PRO A 144 3.71 -14.58 10.33
CA PRO A 144 2.44 -14.75 11.03
C PRO A 144 2.17 -13.68 12.10
N ASP A 145 3.22 -13.24 12.79
CA ASP A 145 3.10 -12.21 13.82
C ASP A 145 2.89 -10.82 13.22
N LEU A 146 3.61 -10.50 12.13
CA LEU A 146 3.36 -9.27 11.35
C LEU A 146 1.89 -9.21 10.88
N MET A 147 1.35 -10.31 10.38
CA MET A 147 -0.04 -10.37 9.90
C MET A 147 -1.08 -10.10 10.99
N LYS A 148 -0.83 -10.44 12.26
CA LYS A 148 -1.75 -10.13 13.38
C LYS A 148 -2.00 -8.63 13.54
N TYR A 149 -1.00 -7.81 13.20
CA TYR A 149 -1.10 -6.35 13.31
C TYR A 149 -1.63 -5.71 12.04
N ILE A 150 -1.31 -6.26 10.86
CA ILE A 150 -1.62 -5.62 9.58
C ILE A 150 -2.99 -6.04 9.05
N ALA A 151 -3.41 -7.30 9.23
CA ALA A 151 -4.71 -7.77 8.74
C ALA A 151 -5.90 -6.94 9.25
N PRO A 152 -6.00 -6.58 10.56
CA PRO A 152 -7.12 -5.78 11.05
C PRO A 152 -7.24 -4.42 10.37
N ALA A 153 -6.12 -3.76 10.07
CA ALA A 153 -6.12 -2.47 9.39
C ALA A 153 -6.63 -2.59 7.94
N ILE A 154 -6.29 -3.68 7.24
CA ILE A 154 -6.82 -3.96 5.90
C ILE A 154 -8.32 -4.25 5.98
N GLU A 155 -8.75 -5.11 6.91
CA GLU A 155 -10.15 -5.49 7.08
C GLU A 155 -11.03 -4.29 7.42
N GLU A 156 -10.59 -3.42 8.32
CA GLU A 156 -11.31 -2.19 8.70
C GLU A 156 -11.48 -1.24 7.51
N ASN A 157 -10.42 -0.98 6.75
CA ASN A 157 -10.49 -0.12 5.58
C ASN A 157 -11.38 -0.70 4.47
N VAL A 158 -11.31 -2.01 4.23
CA VAL A 158 -12.19 -2.69 3.27
C VAL A 158 -13.64 -2.65 3.75
N ALA A 159 -13.91 -2.89 5.02
CA ALA A 159 -15.25 -2.80 5.57
C ALA A 159 -15.83 -1.38 5.45
N GLU A 160 -15.04 -0.35 5.74
CA GLU A 160 -15.44 1.05 5.58
C GLU A 160 -15.72 1.37 4.11
N ALA A 161 -14.87 0.91 3.19
CA ALA A 161 -15.10 1.05 1.75
C ALA A 161 -16.41 0.43 1.30
N MET A 162 -16.68 -0.80 1.73
CA MET A 162 -17.90 -1.53 1.39
C MET A 162 -19.14 -0.85 1.99
N ALA A 163 -19.03 -0.28 3.19
CA ALA A 163 -20.14 0.47 3.81
C ALA A 163 -20.49 1.76 3.04
N ARG A 164 -19.52 2.38 2.34
CA ARG A 164 -19.74 3.57 1.50
C ARG A 164 -20.30 3.23 0.11
N LEU A 165 -20.21 1.97 -0.30
CA LEU A 165 -20.70 1.45 -1.58
C LEU A 165 -22.22 1.18 -1.49
N THR A 166 -23.00 2.25 -1.43
CA THR A 166 -24.47 2.18 -1.35
C THR A 166 -25.11 2.07 -2.74
N MET A 167 -26.37 1.62 -2.78
CA MET A 167 -27.15 1.61 -4.02
C MET A 167 -27.35 3.02 -4.58
N GLU A 168 -27.58 4.03 -3.72
CA GLU A 168 -27.64 5.44 -4.14
C GLU A 168 -26.32 5.93 -4.75
N ARG A 169 -25.17 5.52 -4.19
CA ARG A 169 -23.86 5.89 -4.76
C ARG A 169 -23.68 5.26 -6.14
N LEU A 170 -24.01 3.98 -6.29
CA LEU A 170 -23.97 3.31 -7.60
C LEU A 170 -24.93 3.97 -8.60
N ALA A 171 -26.15 4.30 -8.20
CA ALA A 171 -27.13 5.00 -9.04
C ALA A 171 -26.60 6.38 -9.49
N THR A 172 -25.94 7.11 -8.58
CA THR A 172 -25.29 8.39 -8.89
C THR A 172 -24.19 8.23 -9.94
N ILE A 173 -23.33 7.21 -9.81
CA ILE A 173 -22.24 6.94 -10.77
C ILE A 173 -22.81 6.53 -12.13
N ILE A 174 -23.82 5.65 -12.15
CA ILE A 174 -24.48 5.17 -13.36
C ILE A 174 -25.22 6.32 -14.08
N SER A 175 -25.66 7.34 -13.35
CA SER A 175 -26.27 8.55 -13.93
C SER A 175 -25.28 9.44 -14.69
N MET A 176 -23.96 9.22 -14.57
CA MET A 176 -22.93 10.01 -15.24
C MET A 176 -22.64 9.44 -16.64
N PRO A 177 -23.09 10.08 -17.74
CA PRO A 177 -22.96 9.54 -19.10
C PRO A 177 -21.52 9.52 -19.62
N ASP A 178 -20.65 10.34 -19.03
CA ASP A 178 -19.21 10.39 -19.28
C ASP A 178 -18.42 9.34 -18.50
N VAL A 179 -19.07 8.61 -17.58
CA VAL A 179 -18.45 7.54 -16.78
C VAL A 179 -19.00 6.17 -17.18
N VAL A 180 -20.33 6.05 -17.29
CA VAL A 180 -21.03 4.83 -17.70
C VAL A 180 -21.84 5.16 -18.95
N SER A 181 -21.68 4.36 -20.00
CA SER A 181 -22.48 4.47 -21.22
C SER A 181 -23.51 3.35 -21.27
N PHE A 182 -24.70 3.65 -21.79
CA PHE A 182 -25.71 2.63 -22.11
C PHE A 182 -25.96 2.67 -23.61
N ASP A 183 -26.30 1.51 -24.18
CA ASP A 183 -26.74 1.43 -25.57
C ASP A 183 -28.04 2.20 -25.81
N ARG A 184 -28.86 2.38 -24.77
CA ARG A 184 -30.14 3.09 -24.78
C ARG A 184 -30.27 3.94 -23.52
N GLU A 185 -30.53 5.23 -23.68
CA GLU A 185 -30.58 6.16 -22.54
C GLU A 185 -31.80 5.90 -21.65
N GLU A 186 -32.92 5.39 -22.19
CA GLU A 186 -34.06 4.97 -21.37
C GLU A 186 -33.66 3.87 -20.37
N ARG A 187 -32.75 2.98 -20.78
CA ARG A 187 -32.26 1.89 -19.93
C ARG A 187 -31.46 2.41 -18.74
N ARG A 188 -30.69 3.49 -18.92
CA ARG A 188 -29.99 4.15 -17.81
C ARG A 188 -30.99 4.61 -16.76
N ALA A 189 -32.04 5.33 -17.19
CA ALA A 189 -33.06 5.86 -16.28
C ALA A 189 -33.77 4.73 -15.50
N GLU A 190 -34.14 3.64 -16.18
CA GLU A 190 -34.73 2.45 -15.54
C GLU A 190 -33.81 1.85 -14.47
N VAL A 191 -32.52 1.67 -14.78
CA VAL A 191 -31.55 1.07 -13.84
C VAL A 191 -31.30 1.99 -12.65
N VAL A 192 -31.14 3.28 -12.89
CA VAL A 192 -30.94 4.28 -11.83
C VAL A 192 -32.14 4.30 -10.89
N GLU A 193 -33.36 4.34 -11.42
CA GLU A 193 -34.57 4.33 -10.60
C GLU A 193 -34.72 3.02 -9.81
N ALA A 194 -34.45 1.88 -10.46
CA ALA A 194 -34.49 0.58 -9.80
C ALA A 194 -33.51 0.52 -8.62
N LEU A 195 -32.27 1.00 -8.78
CA LEU A 195 -31.27 1.02 -7.71
C LEU A 195 -31.69 1.90 -6.55
N ARG A 196 -32.28 3.07 -6.82
CA ARG A 196 -32.80 3.97 -5.79
C ARG A 196 -33.98 3.39 -5.00
N SER A 197 -34.75 2.52 -5.63
CA SER A 197 -35.92 1.88 -5.01
C SER A 197 -35.60 0.69 -4.09
N ILE A 198 -34.34 0.26 -4.02
CA ILE A 198 -33.89 -0.90 -3.22
C ILE A 198 -33.62 -0.52 -1.74
N GLU A 199 -33.55 0.77 -1.41
CA GLU A 199 -33.42 1.27 -0.02
C GLU A 199 -34.73 1.15 0.79
#